data_AF-A0A4Q5TCH1-F1
#
_entry.id   AF-A0A4Q5TCH1-F1
#
_cell.length_a   1.000
_cell.length_b   1.000
_cell.length_c   1.000
_cell.angle_alpha   90.00
_cell.angle_beta   90.00
_cell.angle_gamma   90.00
#
_symmetry.space_group_name_H-M   'P 1'
#
loop_
_entity.id
_entity.type
_entity.pdbx_description
1 polymer ?
#
loop_
_entity_poly.entity_id
_entity_poly.type
_entity_poly.pdbx_seq_one_letter_code
_entity_poly.pdbx_strand_id
1 'polypeptide(L)' 'VCMNLLHAAHALGFVGSWITGWAAYSDRVRDLFGGDGERIAGFLFFGSPMRPLEERPRPILSEIAQSWESGDGPAG' A
#
# COMPACT_ATOMS: atom_id res chain seq x y z
N VAL A 1 2.68 -7.24 -4.51
CA VAL A 1 2.69 -6.96 -5.97
C VAL A 1 2.40 -5.51 -6.31
N CYS A 2 1.37 -4.89 -5.73
CA CYS A 2 0.95 -3.57 -6.21
C CYS A 2 1.87 -2.41 -5.84
N MET A 3 2.65 -2.51 -4.76
CA MET A 3 3.75 -1.56 -4.52
C MET A 3 4.67 -1.51 -5.74
N ASN A 4 5.06 -2.68 -6.27
CA ASN A 4 5.92 -2.75 -7.47
C ASN A 4 5.22 -2.17 -8.70
N LEU A 5 3.90 -2.38 -8.85
CA LEU A 5 3.12 -1.76 -9.94
C LEU A 5 3.10 -0.24 -9.84
N LEU A 6 2.92 0.30 -8.63
CA LEU A 6 2.95 1.75 -8.39
C LEU A 6 4.34 2.33 -8.68
N HIS A 7 5.41 1.66 -8.25
CA HIS A 7 6.78 2.05 -8.58
C HIS A 7 7.02 2.04 -10.10
N ALA A 8 6.58 1.01 -10.80
CA ALA A 8 6.71 0.93 -12.26
C ALA A 8 5.94 2.06 -12.96
N ALA A 9 4.72 2.37 -12.52
CA ALA A 9 3.93 3.48 -13.06
C ALA A 9 4.66 4.82 -12.89
N HIS A 10 5.21 5.08 -11.69
CA HIS A 10 5.98 6.30 -11.41
C HIS A 10 7.26 6.37 -12.25
N ALA A 11 7.96 5.25 -12.43
CA ALA A 11 9.15 5.19 -13.28
C ALA A 11 8.84 5.49 -14.76
N LEU A 12 7.62 5.20 -15.22
CA LEU A 12 7.13 5.52 -16.56
C LEU A 12 6.54 6.94 -16.68
N GLY A 13 6.59 7.76 -15.63
CA GLY A 13 6.07 9.12 -15.62
C GLY A 13 4.57 9.25 -15.35
N PHE A 14 3.88 8.14 -15.04
CA PHE A 14 2.51 8.15 -14.57
C PHE A 14 2.45 8.35 -13.05
N VAL A 15 1.28 8.74 -12.55
CA VAL A 15 0.95 8.64 -11.12
C VAL A 15 -0.03 7.50 -10.91
N GLY A 16 -0.03 6.95 -9.69
CA GLY A 16 -0.92 5.87 -9.32
C GLY A 16 -1.31 5.89 -7.86
N SER A 17 -2.48 5.34 -7.54
CA SER A 17 -2.98 5.17 -6.18
C SER A 17 -3.65 3.82 -6.02
N TRP A 18 -3.38 3.16 -4.89
CA TRP A 18 -4.16 2.01 -4.41
C TRP A 18 -5.21 2.52 -3.43
N ILE A 19 -6.48 2.15 -3.64
CA ILE A 19 -7.54 2.36 -2.66
C ILE A 19 -8.22 1.04 -2.29
N THR A 20 -8.19 0.70 -1.00
CA THR A 20 -9.09 -0.28 -0.41
C THR A 20 -10.21 0.50 0.28
N GLY A 21 -11.45 0.24 -0.12
CA GLY A 21 -12.64 0.92 0.40
C GLY A 21 -13.88 0.04 0.27
N TRP A 22 -15.06 0.59 0.56
CA TRP A 22 -16.33 -0.16 0.61
C TRP A 22 -16.56 -1.06 -0.62
N ALA A 23 -16.18 -0.62 -1.81
CA ALA A 23 -16.35 -1.37 -3.05
C ALA A 23 -15.54 -2.68 -3.07
N ALA A 24 -14.39 -2.71 -2.40
CA ALA A 24 -13.57 -3.92 -2.27
C ALA A 24 -14.23 -4.98 -1.37
N TYR A 25 -15.16 -4.58 -0.52
CA TYR A 25 -15.90 -5.44 0.40
C TYR A 25 -17.35 -5.70 -0.03
N SER A 26 -17.77 -5.21 -1.20
CA SER A 26 -19.13 -5.38 -1.69
C SER A 26 -19.25 -6.67 -2.49
N ASP A 27 -20.13 -7.59 -2.07
CA ASP A 27 -20.43 -8.81 -2.83
C ASP A 27 -20.92 -8.49 -4.25
N ARG A 28 -21.77 -7.47 -4.39
CA ARG A 28 -22.24 -7.02 -5.70
C ARG A 28 -21.09 -6.57 -6.62
N VAL A 29 -20.05 -5.97 -6.07
CA VAL A 29 -18.88 -5.57 -6.86
C VAL A 29 -17.98 -6.78 -7.13
N ARG A 30 -17.76 -7.66 -6.14
CA ARG A 30 -17.05 -8.94 -6.32
C ARG A 30 -17.64 -9.73 -7.48
N ASP A 31 -18.96 -9.88 -7.54
CA ASP A 31 -19.67 -10.66 -8.56
C ASP A 31 -19.47 -10.15 -9.99
N LEU A 32 -18.99 -8.91 -10.15
CA LEU A 32 -18.69 -8.34 -11.47
C LEU A 32 -17.25 -8.64 -11.94
N PHE A 33 -16.34 -8.99 -11.03
CA PHE A 33 -14.90 -9.09 -11.32
C PHE A 33 -14.25 -10.43 -10.94
N GLY A 34 -14.83 -11.16 -9.97
CA GLY A 34 -14.29 -12.41 -9.44
C GLY A 34 -15.35 -13.50 -9.30
N GLY A 35 -14.92 -14.66 -8.81
CA GLY A 35 -15.76 -15.82 -8.55
C GLY A 35 -16.16 -16.00 -7.09
N ASP A 36 -16.91 -17.07 -6.83
CA ASP A 36 -17.34 -17.45 -5.49
C ASP A 36 -16.14 -17.64 -4.54
N GLY A 37 -16.20 -16.99 -3.39
CA GLY A 37 -15.14 -17.06 -2.36
C GLY A 37 -13.91 -16.20 -2.66
N GLU A 38 -13.82 -15.54 -3.82
CA GLU A 38 -12.76 -14.58 -4.11
C GLU A 38 -13.01 -13.23 -3.42
N ARG A 39 -11.94 -12.45 -3.26
CA ARG A 39 -11.98 -11.13 -2.62
C ARG A 39 -11.20 -10.12 -3.43
N ILE A 40 -11.74 -8.91 -3.53
CA ILE A 40 -11.06 -7.77 -4.12
C ILE A 40 -10.15 -7.15 -3.05
N ALA A 41 -8.84 -7.12 -3.29
CA ALA A 41 -7.89 -6.50 -2.35
C ALA A 41 -8.00 -4.95 -2.37
N GLY A 42 -8.33 -4.39 -3.53
CA GLY A 42 -8.48 -2.95 -3.75
C GLY A 42 -8.40 -2.63 -5.24
N PHE A 43 -8.44 -1.33 -5.54
CA PHE A 43 -8.42 -0.82 -6.91
C PHE A 43 -7.17 0.05 -7.12
N LEU A 44 -6.53 -0.13 -8.27
CA LEU A 44 -5.42 0.71 -8.72
C LEU A 44 -5.93 1.70 -9.76
N PHE A 45 -5.68 2.98 -9.51
CA PHE A 45 -5.99 4.06 -10.44
C PHE A 45 -4.68 4.63 -10.96
N PHE A 46 -4.55 4.78 -12.28
CA PHE A 46 -3.37 5.36 -12.92
C PHE A 46 -3.76 6.54 -13.81
N GLY A 47 -2.87 7.52 -13.95
CA GLY A 47 -3.09 8.68 -14.80
C GLY A 47 -1.85 9.54 -14.97
N SER A 48 -1.98 10.62 -15.75
CA SER A 48 -0.91 11.64 -15.87
C SER A 48 -0.97 12.61 -14.68
N PRO A 49 0.18 13.04 -14.13
CA PRO A 49 0.22 14.01 -13.04
C PRO A 49 -0.35 15.37 -13.50
N MET A 50 -1.38 15.85 -12.82
CA MET A 50 -1.94 17.19 -13.07
C MET A 50 -1.28 18.28 -12.19
N ARG A 51 -0.64 17.88 -11.09
CA ARG A 51 0.09 18.74 -10.15
C ARG A 51 1.29 17.98 -9.56
N PRO A 52 2.31 18.69 -9.03
CA PRO A 52 3.38 18.04 -8.26
C PRO A 52 2.82 17.22 -7.10
N LEU A 53 3.44 16.08 -6.84
CA LEU A 53 3.09 15.24 -5.70
C LEU A 53 3.51 15.95 -4.41
N GLU A 54 2.61 15.98 -3.44
CA GLU A 54 2.92 16.50 -2.11
C GLU A 54 3.56 15.39 -1.27
N GLU A 55 4.74 15.69 -0.73
CA GLU A 55 5.41 14.75 0.16
C GLU A 55 4.85 14.88 1.58
N ARG A 56 4.22 13.82 2.07
CA ARG A 56 3.75 13.76 3.46
C ARG A 56 4.95 13.55 4.40
N PRO A 57 5.09 14.35 5.48
CA PRO A 57 6.17 14.19 6.45
C PRO A 57 6.20 12.77 7.02
N ARG A 58 7.39 12.18 7.10
CA ARG A 58 7.64 10.89 7.73
C ARG A 58 8.10 11.12 9.18
N PRO A 59 7.67 10.31 10.16
CA PRO A 59 8.18 10.39 11.53
C PRO A 59 9.71 10.19 11.56
N ILE A 60 10.38 10.74 12.58
CA ILE A 60 11.80 10.51 12.79
C ILE A 60 11.99 9.05 13.21
N LEU A 61 12.93 8.32 12.59
CA LEU A 61 13.07 6.88 12.79
C LEU A 61 13.26 6.50 14.27
N SER A 62 14.05 7.27 15.01
CA SER A 62 14.30 7.06 16.45
C SER A 62 13.06 7.22 17.34
N GLU A 63 11.98 7.83 16.84
CA GLU A 63 10.72 7.98 17.56
C GLU A 63 9.80 6.76 17.39
N ILE A 64 10.02 5.93 16.36
CA ILE A 64 9.11 4.83 15.99
C ILE A 64 9.80 3.47 15.85
N ALA A 65 11.11 3.40 15.98
CA ALA A 65 11.90 2.17 15.87
C ALA A 65 13.08 2.16 16.86
N GLN A 66 13.38 0.98 17.40
CA GLN A 66 14.52 0.74 18.29
C GLN A 66 15.24 -0.53 17.84
N SER A 67 16.57 -0.54 17.92
CA SER A 67 17.35 -1.76 17.74
C SER A 67 17.17 -2.66 18.97
N TRP A 68 16.92 -3.94 18.71
CA TRP A 68 16.92 -4.93 19.77
C TRP A 68 18.36 -5.40 20.03
N GLU A 69 18.81 -5.32 21.28
CA GLU A 69 20.09 -5.90 21.72
C GLU A 69 19.82 -7.19 22.48
N SER A 70 20.25 -8.34 21.93
CA SER A 70 20.31 -9.61 22.65
C SER A 70 21.44 -9.56 23.67
N GLY A 71 21.20 -9.00 24.85
CA GLY A 71 22.26 -8.73 25.83
C GLY A 71 22.02 -9.18 27.27
N ASP A 72 20.78 -9.26 27.76
CA ASP A 72 20.50 -9.50 29.19
C ASP A 72 19.32 -10.46 29.43
N GLY A 73 19.48 -11.72 29.00
CA GLY A 73 18.77 -12.83 29.65
C GLY A 73 19.57 -13.27 30.87
N PRO A 74 18.95 -13.61 32.02
CA PRO A 74 19.72 -14.10 33.17
C PRO A 74 20.52 -15.34 32.74
N ALA A 75 21.80 -15.34 33.04
CA ALA A 75 22.64 -16.53 32.91
C ALA A 75 22.03 -17.63 33.79
N GLY A 76 21.36 -18.59 33.15
CA GLY A 76 20.89 -19.84 33.72
C GLY A 76 21.85 -20.97 33.36
#